data_AF-A0A936YYC8-F1
#
_entry.id   AF-A0A936YYC8-F1
#
_cell.length_a   1.000
_cell.length_b   1.000
_cell.length_c   1.000
_cell.angle_alpha   90.00
_cell.angle_beta   90.00
_cell.angle_gamma   90.00
#
_symmetry.space_group_name_H-M   'P 1'
#
loop_
_entity.id
_entity.type
_entity.pdbx_description
1 polymer ?
#
loop_
_entity_poly.entity_id
_entity_poly.type
_entity_poly.pdbx_seq_one_letter_code
_entity_poly.pdbx_strand_id
1 'polypeptide(L)'
;MPPWLSPITRPLLLAALLLAGAAQADEAGSKHLAPGFTARPAGSKLVVIPADMELYSISAGGVVEPRADWTESAQKNMGTALEAQRKLLGPDVTTMDAAAADELAEVITLEQAVAKAIAMHHRNGGMELQTKSRQLDWSMGDAVRALKERTGADYALFTWVRDTYASSERKMAMLALALMGAISVGGEQVAHASLVDLNTGRVVWFNQVSRLWGDLRDPGTATETVEVLLKDFPALK
;
A
#
# COMPACT_ATOMS: atom_id res chain seq x y z
N MET A 1 -37.49 -40.15 65.26
CA MET A 1 -37.19 -38.75 64.86
C MET A 1 -36.37 -38.80 63.58
N PRO A 2 -36.91 -38.36 62.43
CA PRO A 2 -36.23 -38.41 61.13
C PRO A 2 -35.35 -37.14 60.94
N PRO A 3 -34.29 -37.13 60.09
CA PRO A 3 -34.51 -37.05 58.65
C PRO A 3 -33.63 -37.94 57.73
N TRP A 4 -34.33 -38.79 56.98
CA TRP A 4 -34.25 -39.13 55.54
C TRP A 4 -33.38 -38.23 54.64
N LEU A 5 -32.89 -38.62 53.45
CA LEU A 5 -32.74 -39.86 52.68
C LEU A 5 -31.74 -39.50 51.57
N SER A 6 -30.94 -40.48 51.18
CA SER A 6 -29.94 -40.52 50.10
C SER A 6 -30.51 -40.25 48.69
N PRO A 7 -29.65 -39.99 47.68
CA PRO A 7 -29.98 -39.20 46.50
C PRO A 7 -30.72 -40.01 45.42
N ILE A 8 -31.74 -39.39 44.84
CA ILE A 8 -32.50 -39.91 43.69
C ILE A 8 -31.86 -39.43 42.39
N THR A 9 -31.48 -40.40 41.57
CA THR A 9 -31.20 -40.33 40.13
C THR A 9 -32.21 -39.48 39.35
N ARG A 10 -31.72 -38.48 38.60
CA ARG A 10 -32.45 -37.86 37.49
C ARG A 10 -31.48 -37.42 36.39
N PRO A 11 -31.41 -38.11 35.23
CA PRO A 11 -30.86 -37.55 34.01
C PRO A 11 -32.04 -37.05 33.16
N LEU A 12 -32.27 -35.74 33.11
CA LEU A 12 -33.23 -35.15 32.17
C LEU A 12 -32.65 -33.86 31.58
N LEU A 13 -32.39 -33.95 30.27
CA LEU A 13 -32.55 -32.90 29.26
C LEU A 13 -31.58 -31.70 29.32
N LEU A 14 -30.35 -31.94 28.85
CA LEU A 14 -29.51 -30.91 28.22
C LEU A 14 -29.65 -31.04 26.69
N ALA A 15 -30.74 -30.55 26.11
CA ALA A 15 -30.93 -30.57 24.65
C ALA A 15 -31.93 -29.51 24.20
N ALA A 16 -31.54 -28.23 24.24
CA ALA A 16 -32.12 -27.17 23.41
C ALA A 16 -31.43 -25.82 23.71
N LEU A 17 -30.30 -25.52 23.05
CA LEU A 17 -29.78 -24.16 22.82
C LEU A 17 -28.54 -24.25 21.90
N LEU A 18 -28.73 -24.72 20.67
CA LEU A 18 -27.67 -24.78 19.64
C LEU A 18 -28.10 -24.22 18.28
N LEU A 19 -29.14 -23.37 18.23
CA LEU A 19 -29.66 -22.81 17.00
C LEU A 19 -29.96 -21.32 17.14
N ALA A 20 -28.92 -20.51 17.33
CA ALA A 20 -28.94 -19.06 17.04
C ALA A 20 -27.51 -18.50 16.93
N GLY A 21 -26.65 -19.21 16.20
CA GLY A 21 -25.38 -18.66 15.72
C GLY A 21 -25.50 -18.48 14.22
N ALA A 22 -26.35 -17.56 13.76
CA ALA A 22 -26.21 -17.05 12.41
C ALA A 22 -24.81 -16.45 12.34
N ALA A 23 -23.90 -17.15 11.68
CA ALA A 23 -22.62 -16.59 11.30
C ALA A 23 -22.93 -15.33 10.49
N GLN A 24 -22.79 -14.18 11.12
CA GLN A 24 -22.39 -12.98 10.41
C GLN A 24 -20.99 -13.31 9.90
N ALA A 25 -20.94 -13.92 8.71
CA ALA A 25 -19.77 -13.80 7.89
C ALA A 25 -19.70 -12.30 7.58
N ASP A 26 -18.93 -11.56 8.39
CA ASP A 26 -18.31 -10.35 7.89
C ASP A 26 -17.64 -10.78 6.59
N GLU A 27 -18.19 -10.33 5.48
CA GLU A 27 -17.52 -10.40 4.19
C GLU A 27 -16.31 -9.48 4.35
N ALA A 28 -15.26 -10.00 4.96
CA ALA A 28 -14.01 -9.31 5.19
C ALA A 28 -13.40 -9.09 3.81
N GLY A 29 -13.87 -8.04 3.13
CA GLY A 29 -13.33 -7.57 1.88
C GLY A 29 -11.82 -7.41 2.03
N SER A 30 -11.09 -7.59 0.93
CA SER A 30 -9.64 -7.42 0.94
C SER A 30 -9.28 -6.10 1.63
N LYS A 31 -8.35 -6.14 2.59
CA LYS A 31 -7.81 -4.94 3.27
C LYS A 31 -7.27 -3.88 2.30
N HIS A 32 -7.00 -4.30 1.06
CA HIS A 32 -6.50 -3.47 -0.02
C HIS A 32 -7.61 -2.79 -0.83
N LEU A 33 -8.88 -3.20 -0.69
CA LEU A 33 -9.99 -2.70 -1.51
C LEU A 33 -10.92 -1.81 -0.69
N ALA A 34 -11.49 -0.80 -1.36
CA ALA A 34 -12.55 0.00 -0.79
C ALA A 34 -13.85 -0.81 -0.64
N PRO A 35 -14.68 -0.51 0.37
CA PRO A 35 -15.99 -1.15 0.53
C PRO A 35 -16.83 -1.07 -0.74
N GLY A 36 -17.40 -2.22 -1.14
CA GLY A 36 -18.23 -2.37 -2.33
C GLY A 36 -17.48 -2.35 -3.67
N PHE A 37 -16.15 -2.23 -3.67
CA PHE A 37 -15.34 -2.29 -4.89
C PHE A 37 -14.68 -3.67 -5.04
N THR A 38 -14.88 -4.32 -6.18
CA THR A 38 -14.37 -5.68 -6.41
C THR A 38 -13.45 -5.82 -7.63
N ALA A 39 -13.65 -5.00 -8.65
CA ALA A 39 -12.94 -5.06 -9.92
C ALA A 39 -13.13 -3.76 -10.70
N ARG A 40 -12.24 -3.51 -11.65
CA ARG A 40 -12.41 -2.47 -12.65
C ARG A 40 -13.25 -3.00 -13.83
N PRO A 41 -14.11 -2.18 -14.45
CA PRO A 41 -14.79 -2.56 -15.69
C PRO A 41 -13.81 -2.93 -16.80
N ALA A 42 -14.12 -3.94 -17.62
CA ALA A 42 -13.23 -4.43 -18.68
C ALA A 42 -12.76 -3.36 -19.68
N GLY A 43 -13.59 -2.34 -19.95
CA GLY A 43 -13.27 -1.21 -20.83
C GLY A 43 -12.76 0.05 -20.13
N SER A 44 -12.39 -0.04 -18.85
CA SER A 44 -11.93 1.13 -18.09
C SER A 44 -10.55 1.60 -18.55
N LYS A 45 -10.38 2.91 -18.65
CA LYS A 45 -9.09 3.54 -18.99
C LYS A 45 -8.28 3.82 -17.73
N LEU A 46 -7.01 3.45 -17.74
CA LEU A 46 -6.08 3.70 -16.64
C LEU A 46 -5.00 4.69 -17.07
N VAL A 47 -4.76 5.73 -16.26
CA VAL A 47 -3.54 6.53 -16.37
C VAL A 47 -2.58 6.18 -15.24
N VAL A 48 -1.31 5.94 -15.58
CA VAL A 48 -0.21 5.81 -14.63
C VAL A 48 0.44 7.17 -14.46
N ILE A 49 0.44 7.67 -13.23
CA ILE A 49 1.11 8.92 -12.87
C ILE A 49 2.59 8.62 -12.61
N PRO A 50 3.53 9.47 -13.07
CA PRO A 50 4.94 9.34 -12.72
C PRO A 50 5.12 9.13 -11.23
N ALA A 51 5.93 8.14 -10.86
CA ALA A 51 6.18 7.84 -9.46
C ALA A 51 6.92 9.00 -8.78
N ASP A 52 6.42 9.45 -7.62
CA ASP A 52 7.21 10.31 -6.73
C ASP A 52 8.23 9.43 -6.00
N MET A 53 9.48 9.52 -6.43
CA MET A 53 10.56 8.69 -5.90
C MET A 53 11.79 9.49 -5.59
N GLU A 54 12.37 9.23 -4.42
CA GLU A 54 13.70 9.73 -4.04
C GLU A 54 14.48 8.66 -3.29
N LEU A 55 15.74 8.50 -3.68
CA LEU A 55 16.69 7.61 -3.03
C LEU A 55 17.72 8.42 -2.24
N TYR A 56 18.20 7.87 -1.13
CA TYR A 56 19.11 8.56 -0.23
C TYR A 56 20.28 7.68 0.21
N SER A 57 21.40 8.33 0.50
CA SER A 57 22.52 7.75 1.22
C SER A 57 22.43 8.13 2.70
N ILE A 58 22.72 7.19 3.60
CA ILE A 58 22.88 7.45 5.03
C ILE A 58 24.37 7.39 5.38
N SER A 59 24.93 8.49 5.86
CA SER A 59 26.33 8.57 6.28
C SER A 59 26.59 7.82 7.60
N ALA A 60 27.88 7.65 7.94
CA ALA A 60 28.28 7.05 9.22
C ALA A 60 27.74 7.83 10.43
N GLY A 61 27.61 9.17 10.31
CA GLY A 61 27.01 10.03 11.33
C GLY A 61 25.48 10.02 11.35
N GLY A 62 24.82 9.24 10.48
CA GLY A 62 23.36 9.16 10.40
C GLY A 62 22.70 10.26 9.58
N VAL A 63 23.47 11.07 8.84
CA VAL A 63 22.92 12.10 7.96
C VAL A 63 22.34 11.44 6.72
N VAL A 64 21.10 11.81 6.37
CA VAL A 64 20.39 11.32 5.18
C VAL A 64 20.54 12.36 4.07
N GLU A 65 21.12 11.94 2.94
CA GLU A 65 21.43 12.83 1.81
C GLU A 65 20.80 12.30 0.52
N PRO A 66 20.05 13.12 -0.24
CA PRO A 66 19.43 12.69 -1.49
C PRO A 66 20.48 12.36 -2.55
N ARG A 67 20.18 11.36 -3.39
CA ARG A 67 21.08 10.84 -4.43
C ARG A 67 20.38 10.83 -5.78
N ALA A 68 20.53 11.91 -6.54
CA ALA A 68 19.88 12.08 -7.84
C ALA A 68 20.25 10.97 -8.83
N ASP A 69 21.52 10.55 -8.85
CA ASP A 69 22.03 9.44 -9.67
C ASP A 69 21.33 8.11 -9.35
N TRP A 70 21.03 7.87 -8.07
CA TRP A 70 20.32 6.68 -7.62
C TRP A 70 18.83 6.77 -7.93
N THR A 71 18.23 7.92 -7.69
CA THR A 71 16.82 8.19 -8.00
C THR A 71 16.54 7.96 -9.49
N GLU A 72 17.36 8.49 -10.39
CA GLU A 72 17.20 8.31 -11.84
C GLU A 72 17.28 6.84 -12.25
N SER A 73 18.28 6.10 -11.73
CA SER A 73 18.42 4.67 -11.99
C SER A 73 17.20 3.88 -11.49
N ALA A 74 16.72 4.19 -10.28
CA ALA A 74 15.54 3.55 -9.73
C ALA A 74 14.29 3.87 -10.55
N GLN A 75 14.12 5.13 -11.01
CA GLN A 75 12.97 5.56 -11.80
C GLN A 75 12.90 4.77 -13.10
N LYS A 76 14.03 4.61 -13.78
CA LYS A 76 14.14 3.79 -14.98
C LYS A 76 13.78 2.33 -14.73
N ASN A 77 14.32 1.73 -13.68
CA ASN A 77 14.09 0.32 -13.36
C ASN A 77 12.63 0.06 -12.96
N MET A 78 12.06 0.90 -12.10
CA MET A 78 10.66 0.80 -11.70
C MET A 78 9.70 1.05 -12.86
N GLY A 79 9.98 2.03 -13.73
CA GLY A 79 9.21 2.26 -14.95
C GLY A 79 9.22 1.04 -15.86
N THR A 80 10.39 0.44 -16.08
CA THR A 80 10.53 -0.80 -16.86
C THR A 80 9.75 -1.96 -16.24
N ALA A 81 9.84 -2.13 -14.92
CA ALA A 81 9.11 -3.16 -14.19
C ALA A 81 7.58 -2.95 -14.25
N LEU A 82 7.11 -1.70 -14.19
CA LEU A 82 5.69 -1.38 -14.28
C LEU A 82 5.14 -1.64 -15.68
N GLU A 83 5.90 -1.30 -16.72
CA GLU A 83 5.56 -1.64 -18.12
C GLU A 83 5.47 -3.16 -18.33
N ALA A 84 6.30 -3.96 -17.66
CA ALA A 84 6.19 -5.41 -17.71
C ALA A 84 4.84 -5.93 -17.12
N GLN A 85 4.20 -5.15 -16.25
CA GLN A 85 2.89 -5.45 -15.66
C GLN A 85 1.71 -4.96 -16.51
N ARG A 86 1.94 -4.51 -17.75
CA ARG A 86 0.88 -3.98 -18.64
C ARG A 86 -0.35 -4.90 -18.79
N LYS A 87 -0.16 -6.22 -18.77
CA LYS A 87 -1.28 -7.19 -18.80
C LYS A 87 -2.18 -7.10 -17.56
N LEU A 88 -1.61 -6.89 -16.39
CA LEU A 88 -2.33 -6.68 -15.13
C LEU A 88 -3.01 -5.29 -15.12
N LEU A 89 -2.32 -4.27 -15.62
CA LEU A 89 -2.82 -2.90 -15.68
C LEU A 89 -3.99 -2.74 -16.65
N GLY A 90 -3.99 -3.46 -17.78
CA GLY A 90 -5.10 -3.51 -18.73
C GLY A 90 -4.72 -3.05 -20.15
N PRO A 91 -5.62 -3.22 -21.12
CA PRO A 91 -5.35 -2.88 -22.52
C PRO A 91 -5.23 -1.36 -22.77
N ASP A 92 -6.07 -0.58 -22.08
CA ASP A 92 -6.18 0.88 -22.21
C ASP A 92 -5.47 1.60 -21.07
N VAL A 93 -4.17 1.31 -20.92
CA VAL A 93 -3.27 2.00 -19.99
C VAL A 93 -2.39 3.01 -20.73
N THR A 94 -2.32 4.23 -20.19
CA THR A 94 -1.39 5.27 -20.62
C THR A 94 -0.51 5.72 -19.46
N THR A 95 0.71 6.15 -19.76
CA THR A 95 1.62 6.73 -18.77
C THR A 95 1.67 8.24 -19.02
N MET A 96 1.45 9.03 -17.97
CA MET A 96 1.57 10.48 -18.01
C MET A 96 3.05 10.86 -17.99
N ASP A 97 3.44 11.88 -18.77
CA ASP A 97 4.80 12.41 -18.70
C ASP A 97 4.97 13.38 -17.52
N ALA A 98 6.23 13.65 -17.13
CA ALA A 98 6.53 14.49 -15.99
C ALA A 98 6.03 15.94 -16.15
N ALA A 99 6.06 16.50 -17.37
CA ALA A 99 5.62 17.88 -17.60
C ALA A 99 4.10 18.03 -17.42
N ALA A 100 3.32 17.06 -17.91
CA ALA A 100 1.88 17.00 -17.69
C ALA A 100 1.54 16.75 -16.20
N ALA A 101 2.36 15.99 -15.49
CA ALA A 101 2.22 15.81 -14.04
C ALA A 101 2.49 17.12 -13.28
N ASP A 102 3.49 17.91 -13.68
CA ASP A 102 3.78 19.22 -13.07
C ASP A 102 2.61 20.20 -13.23
N GLU A 103 1.94 20.21 -14.38
CA GLU A 103 0.71 21.00 -14.60
C GLU A 103 -0.45 20.58 -13.68
N LEU A 104 -0.41 19.36 -13.15
CA LEU A 104 -1.41 18.76 -12.26
C LEU A 104 -0.88 18.59 -10.82
N ALA A 105 0.18 19.31 -10.45
CA ALA A 105 0.87 19.15 -9.17
C ALA A 105 -0.06 19.28 -7.95
N GLU A 106 -1.08 20.13 -8.00
CA GLU A 106 -2.03 20.31 -6.89
C GLU A 106 -2.80 19.02 -6.56
N VAL A 107 -3.38 18.36 -7.58
CA VAL A 107 -4.14 17.13 -7.39
C VAL A 107 -3.23 15.95 -7.05
N ILE A 108 -2.02 15.91 -7.61
CA ILE A 108 -1.01 14.91 -7.26
C ILE A 108 -0.55 15.08 -5.81
N THR A 109 -0.30 16.30 -5.36
CA THR A 109 0.09 16.59 -3.97
C THR A 109 -1.04 16.24 -2.99
N LEU A 110 -2.30 16.50 -3.36
CA LEU A 110 -3.45 16.07 -2.57
C LEU A 110 -3.50 14.54 -2.45
N GLU A 111 -3.28 13.82 -3.55
CA GLU A 111 -3.23 12.35 -3.53
C GLU A 111 -2.17 11.87 -2.56
N GLN A 112 -0.96 12.43 -2.60
CA GLN A 112 0.12 12.05 -1.70
C GLN A 112 -0.25 12.28 -0.23
N ALA A 113 -0.96 13.37 0.08
CA ALA A 113 -1.42 13.64 1.45
C ALA A 113 -2.44 12.58 1.91
N VAL A 114 -3.39 12.22 1.03
CA VAL A 114 -4.37 11.15 1.31
C VAL A 114 -3.68 9.80 1.45
N ALA A 115 -2.77 9.45 0.55
CA ALA A 115 -2.02 8.20 0.56
C ALA A 115 -1.14 8.05 1.81
N LYS A 116 -0.47 9.13 2.26
CA LYS A 116 0.26 9.16 3.53
C LYS A 116 -0.66 8.96 4.74
N ALA A 117 -1.86 9.56 4.73
CA ALA A 117 -2.84 9.33 5.78
C ALA A 117 -3.32 7.87 5.81
N ILE A 118 -3.57 7.27 4.64
CA ILE A 118 -3.89 5.83 4.53
C ILE A 118 -2.74 4.99 5.07
N ALA A 119 -1.51 5.25 4.63
CA ALA A 119 -0.33 4.49 5.05
C ALA A 119 -0.19 4.49 6.59
N MET A 120 -0.44 5.64 7.23
CA MET A 120 -0.34 5.85 8.66
C MET A 120 -1.51 5.24 9.47
N HIS A 121 -2.74 5.35 8.96
CA HIS A 121 -3.96 5.11 9.75
C HIS A 121 -4.78 3.90 9.32
N HIS A 122 -4.51 3.30 8.16
CA HIS A 122 -5.29 2.17 7.63
C HIS A 122 -4.71 0.81 8.02
N ARG A 123 -3.41 0.73 8.34
CA ARG A 123 -2.79 -0.53 8.75
C ARG A 123 -3.14 -0.91 10.18
N ASN A 124 -3.27 -2.23 10.37
CA ASN A 124 -3.39 -2.89 11.66
C ASN A 124 -2.32 -2.40 12.63
N GLY A 125 -2.68 -1.50 13.55
CA GLY A 125 -1.72 -0.78 14.38
C GLY A 125 -2.34 0.22 15.35
N GLY A 126 -1.50 0.86 16.17
CA GLY A 126 -1.95 1.75 17.26
C GLY A 126 -2.48 3.12 16.83
N MET A 127 -2.45 3.44 15.53
CA MET A 127 -2.87 4.76 15.00
C MET A 127 -4.13 4.69 14.13
N GLU A 128 -4.88 3.61 14.19
CA GLU A 128 -6.09 3.45 13.39
C GLU A 128 -7.18 4.48 13.74
N LEU A 129 -7.81 5.04 12.71
CA LEU A 129 -8.99 5.88 12.89
C LEU A 129 -10.22 5.00 13.18
N GLN A 130 -10.67 5.02 14.44
CA GLN A 130 -11.80 4.18 14.90
C GLN A 130 -13.08 4.41 14.08
N THR A 131 -13.32 5.65 13.65
CA THR A 131 -14.48 6.01 12.81
C THR A 131 -14.46 5.37 11.43
N LYS A 132 -13.31 4.90 10.94
CA LYS A 132 -13.18 4.20 9.64
C LYS A 132 -13.30 2.69 9.76
N SER A 133 -13.29 2.12 10.97
CA SER A 133 -13.43 0.67 11.21
C SER A 133 -12.50 -0.20 10.34
N ARG A 134 -11.27 0.28 10.09
CA ARG A 134 -10.27 -0.37 9.20
C ARG A 134 -10.71 -0.57 7.75
N GLN A 135 -11.73 0.14 7.29
CA GLN A 135 -12.16 0.10 5.90
C GLN A 135 -11.38 1.11 5.07
N LEU A 136 -11.05 0.76 3.83
CA LEU A 136 -10.42 1.67 2.87
C LEU A 136 -11.48 2.62 2.30
N ASP A 137 -12.01 3.48 3.17
CA ASP A 137 -12.99 4.51 2.82
C ASP A 137 -12.27 5.86 2.79
N TRP A 138 -11.61 6.17 1.68
CA TRP A 138 -10.86 7.41 1.50
C TRP A 138 -11.20 8.02 0.15
N SER A 139 -11.23 9.35 0.08
CA SER A 139 -11.57 10.05 -1.14
C SER A 139 -10.85 11.40 -1.23
N MET A 140 -10.49 11.76 -2.45
CA MET A 140 -10.00 13.08 -2.84
C MET A 140 -11.15 14.02 -3.27
N GLY A 141 -12.39 13.49 -3.31
CA GLY A 141 -13.56 14.22 -3.79
C GLY A 141 -13.40 14.70 -5.23
N ASP A 142 -13.99 15.85 -5.53
CA ASP A 142 -14.03 16.42 -6.89
C ASP A 142 -12.68 16.95 -7.40
N ALA A 143 -11.63 16.97 -6.57
CA ALA A 143 -10.31 17.45 -6.96
C ALA A 143 -9.69 16.64 -8.11
N VAL A 144 -10.10 15.39 -8.30
CA VAL A 144 -9.65 14.52 -9.39
C VAL A 144 -10.18 14.93 -10.76
N ARG A 145 -11.16 15.84 -10.83
CA ARG A 145 -11.81 16.23 -12.10
C ARG A 145 -10.82 16.78 -13.12
N ALA A 146 -9.87 17.62 -12.71
CA ALA A 146 -8.85 18.15 -13.61
C ALA A 146 -7.99 17.03 -14.25
N LEU A 147 -7.61 16.03 -13.44
CA LEU A 147 -6.89 14.86 -13.93
C LEU A 147 -7.75 14.03 -14.89
N LYS A 148 -9.03 13.82 -14.58
CA LYS A 148 -9.99 13.13 -15.46
C LYS A 148 -10.14 13.85 -16.81
N GLU A 149 -10.37 15.16 -16.79
CA GLU A 149 -10.59 15.97 -17.99
C GLU A 149 -9.36 15.99 -18.90
N ARG A 150 -8.16 16.08 -18.30
CA ARG A 150 -6.90 16.07 -19.06
C ARG A 150 -6.58 14.72 -19.69
N THR A 151 -6.89 13.61 -19.01
CA THR A 151 -6.45 12.27 -19.42
C THR A 151 -7.54 11.46 -20.10
N GLY A 152 -8.81 11.78 -19.85
CA GLY A 152 -9.96 10.97 -20.23
C GLY A 152 -10.00 9.58 -19.56
N ALA A 153 -9.20 9.36 -18.51
CA ALA A 153 -9.12 8.08 -17.81
C ALA A 153 -10.28 7.90 -16.80
N ASP A 154 -10.57 6.64 -16.47
CA ASP A 154 -11.53 6.27 -15.42
C ASP A 154 -10.82 6.05 -14.08
N TYR A 155 -9.57 5.60 -14.12
CA TYR A 155 -8.74 5.38 -12.96
C TYR A 155 -7.35 6.00 -13.12
N ALA A 156 -6.76 6.41 -12.01
CA ALA A 156 -5.35 6.79 -11.92
C ALA A 156 -4.60 5.88 -10.93
N LEU A 157 -3.42 5.40 -11.35
CA LEU A 157 -2.48 4.68 -10.50
C LEU A 157 -1.36 5.64 -10.08
N PHE A 158 -1.22 5.83 -8.77
CA PHE A 158 -0.14 6.62 -8.16
C PHE A 158 0.84 5.68 -7.47
N THR A 159 2.12 6.06 -7.48
CA THR A 159 3.16 5.34 -6.75
C THR A 159 4.09 6.34 -6.07
N TRP A 160 4.42 6.08 -4.81
CA TRP A 160 5.35 6.88 -4.03
C TRP A 160 6.40 5.96 -3.41
N VAL A 161 7.66 6.39 -3.43
CA VAL A 161 8.80 5.59 -2.97
C VAL A 161 9.83 6.48 -2.26
N ARG A 162 10.29 6.04 -1.11
CA ARG A 162 11.50 6.54 -0.47
C ARG A 162 12.35 5.35 -0.08
N ASP A 163 13.62 5.37 -0.47
CA ASP A 163 14.53 4.27 -0.19
C ASP A 163 15.91 4.80 0.23
N THR A 164 16.48 4.18 1.24
CA THR A 164 17.69 4.68 1.91
C THR A 164 18.73 3.57 1.99
N TYR A 165 19.99 3.92 1.73
CA TYR A 165 21.09 2.95 1.73
C TYR A 165 22.28 3.48 2.53
N ALA A 166 22.91 2.60 3.30
CA ALA A 166 24.13 2.93 4.01
C ALA A 166 25.27 3.28 3.04
N SER A 167 25.93 4.40 3.30
CA SER A 167 27.20 4.74 2.65
C SER A 167 28.27 3.68 2.97
N SER A 168 29.36 3.68 2.21
CA SER A 168 30.50 2.79 2.47
C SER A 168 31.04 2.97 3.89
N GLU A 169 31.17 4.22 4.34
CA GLU A 169 31.64 4.58 5.67
C GLU A 169 30.65 4.11 6.74
N ARG A 170 29.34 4.25 6.50
CA ARG A 170 28.31 3.74 7.41
C ARG A 170 28.38 2.22 7.53
N LYS A 171 28.56 1.49 6.42
CA LYS A 171 28.72 0.02 6.46
C LYS A 171 29.91 -0.40 7.31
N MET A 172 31.04 0.32 7.21
CA MET A 172 32.21 0.08 8.06
C MET A 172 31.93 0.39 9.55
N ALA A 173 31.26 1.51 9.83
CA ALA A 173 30.85 1.85 11.20
C ALA A 173 29.89 0.81 11.80
N MET A 174 28.93 0.33 11.01
CA MET A 174 28.00 -0.74 11.41
C MET A 174 28.74 -2.04 11.71
N LEU A 175 29.75 -2.41 10.92
CA LEU A 175 30.58 -3.57 11.20
C LEU A 175 31.34 -3.43 12.54
N ALA A 176 31.93 -2.25 12.80
CA ALA A 176 32.61 -1.99 14.07
C ALA A 176 31.63 -2.06 15.26
N LEU A 177 30.43 -1.48 15.12
CA LEU A 177 29.36 -1.54 16.12
C LEU A 177 28.89 -2.98 16.36
N ALA A 178 28.77 -3.79 15.30
CA ALA A 178 28.39 -5.20 15.42
C ALA A 178 29.44 -6.02 16.18
N LEU A 179 30.74 -5.76 15.98
CA LEU A 179 31.82 -6.38 16.77
C LEU A 179 31.74 -6.02 18.26
N MET A 180 31.10 -4.91 18.60
CA MET A 180 30.82 -4.49 19.98
C MET A 180 29.43 -4.93 20.49
N GLY A 181 28.70 -5.74 19.72
CA GLY A 181 27.38 -6.27 20.09
C GLY A 181 26.18 -5.36 19.80
N ALA A 182 26.37 -4.26 19.06
CA ALA A 182 25.29 -3.36 18.67
C ALA A 182 24.69 -3.74 17.31
N ILE A 183 23.36 -3.67 17.20
CA ILE A 183 22.64 -3.89 15.93
C ILE A 183 22.33 -2.52 15.30
N SER A 184 22.54 -2.40 14.00
CA SER A 184 22.24 -1.19 13.24
C SER A 184 21.52 -1.52 11.95
N VAL A 185 20.57 -0.66 11.57
CA VAL A 185 19.82 -0.79 10.31
C VAL A 185 20.58 -0.08 9.19
N GLY A 186 20.77 -0.79 8.08
CA GLY A 186 21.53 -0.30 6.93
C GLY A 186 20.74 0.61 6.00
N GLY A 187 19.42 0.57 6.08
CA GLY A 187 18.52 1.28 5.17
C GLY A 187 17.10 0.78 5.35
N GLU A 188 16.16 1.55 4.82
CA GLU A 188 14.75 1.21 4.75
C GLU A 188 14.19 1.68 3.41
N GLN A 189 13.43 0.78 2.79
CA GLN A 189 12.56 1.06 1.66
C GLN A 189 11.14 1.18 2.17
N VAL A 190 10.49 2.30 1.88
CA VAL A 190 9.05 2.52 2.11
C VAL A 190 8.43 2.95 0.79
N ALA A 191 7.38 2.26 0.37
CA ALA A 191 6.64 2.60 -0.82
C ALA A 191 5.15 2.29 -0.68
N HIS A 192 4.33 3.01 -1.43
CA HIS A 192 2.92 2.71 -1.57
C HIS A 192 2.42 2.97 -2.98
N ALA A 193 1.33 2.29 -3.34
CA ALA A 193 0.60 2.47 -4.56
C ALA A 193 -0.90 2.60 -4.25
N SER A 194 -1.57 3.52 -4.94
CA SER A 194 -2.99 3.78 -4.80
C SER A 194 -3.68 3.77 -6.17
N LEU A 195 -4.89 3.23 -6.21
CA LEU A 195 -5.75 3.32 -7.38
C LEU A 195 -6.94 4.22 -7.03
N VAL A 196 -7.09 5.31 -7.76
CA VAL A 196 -8.15 6.30 -7.56
C VAL A 196 -9.15 6.20 -8.71
N ASP A 197 -10.43 6.08 -8.39
CA ASP A 197 -11.53 6.24 -9.35
C ASP A 197 -11.72 7.72 -9.65
N LEU A 198 -11.42 8.13 -10.87
CA LEU A 198 -11.48 9.52 -11.31
C LEU A 198 -12.91 10.02 -11.50
N ASN A 199 -13.92 9.15 -11.49
CA ASN A 199 -15.33 9.53 -11.51
C ASN A 199 -15.84 10.00 -10.15
N THR A 200 -15.27 9.46 -9.07
CA THR A 200 -15.79 9.64 -7.70
C THR A 200 -14.76 10.22 -6.73
N GLY A 201 -13.49 10.24 -7.11
CA GLY A 201 -12.35 10.61 -6.24
C GLY A 201 -12.00 9.55 -5.20
N ARG A 202 -12.70 8.40 -5.16
CA ARG A 202 -12.47 7.36 -4.16
C ARG A 202 -11.14 6.65 -4.42
N VAL A 203 -10.38 6.43 -3.35
CA VAL A 203 -9.26 5.48 -3.36
C VAL A 203 -9.87 4.08 -3.28
N VAL A 204 -9.92 3.38 -4.41
CA VAL A 204 -10.60 2.09 -4.54
C VAL A 204 -9.69 0.90 -4.26
N TRP A 205 -8.37 1.11 -4.37
CA TRP A 205 -7.38 0.14 -3.94
C TRP A 205 -6.13 0.83 -3.39
N PHE A 206 -5.49 0.21 -2.40
CA PHE A 206 -4.24 0.70 -1.81
C PHE A 206 -3.37 -0.46 -1.32
N ASN A 207 -2.08 -0.36 -1.61
CA ASN A 207 -1.09 -1.27 -1.06
C ASN A 207 0.22 -0.54 -0.74
N GLN A 208 1.01 -1.10 0.17
CA GLN A 208 2.26 -0.51 0.61
C GLN A 208 3.27 -1.59 1.05
N VAL A 209 4.55 -1.26 0.93
CA VAL A 209 5.69 -2.06 1.39
C VAL A 209 6.57 -1.21 2.32
N SER A 210 7.04 -1.81 3.41
CA SER A 210 8.14 -1.30 4.22
C SER A 210 9.05 -2.49 4.53
N ARG A 211 10.34 -2.35 4.22
CA ARG A 211 11.35 -3.40 4.40
C ARG A 211 12.75 -2.82 4.52
N LEU A 212 13.65 -3.62 5.08
CA LEU A 212 15.05 -3.22 5.34
C LEU A 212 16.04 -3.73 4.26
N TRP A 213 15.53 -4.20 3.12
CA TRP A 213 16.31 -4.83 2.06
C TRP A 213 15.73 -4.52 0.66
N GLY A 214 16.47 -4.92 -0.37
CA GLY A 214 16.21 -4.55 -1.75
C GLY A 214 17.13 -3.40 -2.18
N ASP A 215 17.27 -3.18 -3.48
CA ASP A 215 18.01 -2.04 -4.03
C ASP A 215 17.40 -1.63 -5.37
N LEU A 216 16.59 -0.58 -5.41
CA LEU A 216 15.85 -0.20 -6.62
C LEU A 216 16.74 0.18 -7.81
N ARG A 217 18.04 0.38 -7.59
CA ARG A 217 19.04 0.55 -8.65
C ARG A 217 19.35 -0.77 -9.38
N ASP A 218 19.04 -1.90 -8.76
CA ASP A 218 19.02 -3.24 -9.38
C ASP A 218 17.65 -3.53 -10.04
N PRO A 219 17.63 -3.87 -11.34
CA PRO A 219 16.38 -4.17 -12.05
C PRO A 219 15.56 -5.32 -11.47
N GLY A 220 16.23 -6.34 -10.92
CA GLY A 220 15.55 -7.52 -10.36
C GLY A 220 14.76 -7.17 -9.11
N THR A 221 15.39 -6.47 -8.15
CA THR A 221 14.68 -6.06 -6.94
C THR A 221 13.67 -4.93 -7.19
N ALA A 222 13.85 -4.09 -8.22
CA ALA A 222 12.81 -3.16 -8.67
C ALA A 222 11.58 -3.91 -9.20
N THR A 223 11.78 -4.98 -9.98
CA THR A 223 10.70 -5.85 -10.45
C THR A 223 9.94 -6.49 -9.29
N GLU A 224 10.67 -7.08 -8.34
CA GLU A 224 10.08 -7.65 -7.12
C GLU A 224 9.27 -6.59 -6.35
N THR A 225 9.79 -5.36 -6.23
CA THR A 225 9.09 -4.27 -5.53
C THR A 225 7.78 -3.92 -6.22
N VAL A 226 7.76 -3.81 -7.55
CA VAL A 226 6.55 -3.53 -8.32
C VAL A 226 5.53 -4.67 -8.18
N GLU A 227 5.97 -5.93 -8.21
CA GLU A 227 5.09 -7.08 -8.00
C GLU A 227 4.47 -7.09 -6.60
N VAL A 228 5.25 -6.76 -5.57
CA VAL A 228 4.77 -6.62 -4.19
C VAL A 228 3.79 -5.46 -4.07
N LEU A 229 4.09 -4.31 -4.69
CA LEU A 229 3.22 -3.14 -4.68
C LEU A 229 1.90 -3.43 -5.38
N LEU A 230 1.91 -4.09 -6.55
CA LEU A 230 0.70 -4.42 -7.32
C LEU A 230 0.03 -5.73 -6.88
N LYS A 231 0.43 -6.29 -5.73
CA LYS A 231 -0.25 -7.45 -5.16
C LYS A 231 -1.74 -7.15 -4.94
N ASP A 232 -2.58 -8.08 -5.36
CA ASP A 232 -4.05 -7.97 -5.30
C ASP A 232 -4.60 -6.74 -6.04
N PHE A 233 -3.87 -6.22 -7.04
CA PHE A 233 -4.31 -5.11 -7.87
C PHE A 233 -5.64 -5.46 -8.58
N PRO A 234 -6.61 -4.53 -8.68
CA PRO A 234 -7.94 -4.85 -9.17
C PRO A 234 -7.94 -5.34 -10.62
N ALA A 235 -8.40 -6.58 -10.79
CA ALA A 235 -8.59 -7.20 -12.10
C ALA A 235 -9.68 -6.47 -12.92
N LEU A 236 -9.66 -6.71 -14.22
CA LEU A 236 -10.71 -6.30 -15.14
C LEU A 236 -11.85 -7.34 -15.14
N LYS A 237 -13.10 -6.89 -15.08
CA LYS A 237 -14.31 -7.73 -15.18
C LYS A 237 -15.37 -7.12 -16.08
#